data_AF-A0A6I9NMC5-F1
#
_entry.id   AF-A0A6I9NMC5-F1
#
_cell.length_a   1.000
_cell.length_b   1.000
_cell.length_c   1.000
_cell.angle_alpha   90.00
_cell.angle_beta   90.00
_cell.angle_gamma   90.00
#
_symmetry.space_group_name_H-M   'P 1'
#
loop_
_entity.id
_entity.type
_entity.pdbx_description
1 polymer ?
#
loop_
_entity_poly.entity_id
_entity_poly.type
_entity_poly.pdbx_seq_one_letter_code
_entity_poly.pdbx_strand_id
1 'polypeptide(L)'
;MLEKERKDMNLPERSTDMIILLTDGMPNSGESRLPNIQENVRSAINGKMSMFCLGFGNDVVYSFLDVMSKQNKGVARRIYEGSDAAVQLQGFYDEVANPLLLEVDLRYPENAVDSLTTNHYSQLFNGSEIVVAGRLTDNDLDNFMVEVFAQGSEEDFQEQGKASEINLDLIYPEQEYIFGNFSERLWAYLTIQQLLEKSDIGTEQEKGNGTAKALDMSVQYSFVTPLTSMVVTKPDTEDGPDSPLIADKLTEDQRQKAEKHTASSASGRRQHSPIAAKSQAGASSSSSGRRPTSSSSRGSSIRGSSSRGSSSRGSSADGDPHFMIELPDRDEALCFNINDKPGTVFNLVRDPIPGFVVNGQIIGRKKIDPHGKINTYFGRFGIIHQKLGVRLEVSTQEISVFHEGKQVKLLWSDTTSIKENK
;
A
#
# COMPACT_ATOMS: atom_id res chain seq x y z
N MET A 1 -9.95 -10.54 30.14
CA MET A 1 -9.93 -11.98 29.80
C MET A 1 -8.51 -12.51 29.89
N LEU A 2 -7.58 -12.06 29.04
CA LEU A 2 -6.17 -12.50 29.05
C LEU A 2 -5.49 -12.40 30.43
N GLU A 3 -5.60 -11.27 31.12
CA GLU A 3 -5.04 -11.12 32.48
C GLU A 3 -5.60 -12.13 33.49
N LYS A 4 -6.87 -12.52 33.33
CA LYS A 4 -7.51 -13.50 34.20
C LYS A 4 -6.98 -14.91 33.89
N GLU A 5 -6.94 -15.30 32.63
CA GLU A 5 -6.40 -16.61 32.22
C GLU A 5 -4.93 -16.80 32.63
N ARG A 6 -4.13 -15.73 32.55
CA ARG A 6 -2.74 -15.71 33.04
C ARG A 6 -2.68 -15.88 34.56
N LYS A 7 -3.53 -15.17 35.31
CA LYS A 7 -3.61 -15.29 36.78
C LYS A 7 -4.07 -16.68 37.22
N ASP A 8 -4.97 -17.29 36.46
CA ASP A 8 -5.50 -18.63 36.71
C ASP A 8 -4.55 -19.74 36.21
N MET A 9 -3.37 -19.37 35.64
CA MET A 9 -2.34 -20.27 35.10
C MET A 9 -2.83 -21.18 33.97
N ASN A 10 -3.82 -20.72 33.20
CA ASN A 10 -4.36 -21.45 32.04
C ASN A 10 -3.55 -21.21 30.75
N LEU A 11 -2.58 -20.30 30.79
CA LEU A 11 -1.70 -19.95 29.68
C LEU A 11 -0.26 -20.36 30.01
N PRO A 12 0.55 -20.76 29.01
CA PRO A 12 1.98 -20.95 29.20
C PRO A 12 2.64 -19.70 29.79
N GLU A 13 3.58 -19.87 30.71
CA GLU A 13 4.22 -18.75 31.44
C GLU A 13 4.87 -17.74 30.47
N ARG A 14 5.53 -18.25 29.43
CA ARG A 14 6.24 -17.48 28.39
C ARG A 14 5.37 -17.10 27.18
N SER A 15 4.05 -17.22 27.30
CA SER A 15 3.12 -16.78 26.25
C SER A 15 3.04 -15.26 26.17
N THR A 16 2.85 -14.74 24.96
CA THR A 16 2.69 -13.30 24.71
C THR A 16 1.22 -12.94 24.51
N ASP A 17 0.80 -11.80 25.07
CA ASP A 17 -0.56 -11.30 24.99
C ASP A 17 -0.67 -10.26 23.87
N MET A 18 -1.62 -10.45 22.96
CA MET A 18 -1.82 -9.59 21.79
C MET A 18 -3.29 -9.19 21.64
N ILE A 19 -3.51 -7.97 21.15
CA ILE A 19 -4.82 -7.43 20.78
C ILE A 19 -4.74 -7.02 19.31
N ILE A 20 -5.63 -7.57 18.48
CA ILE A 20 -5.83 -7.14 17.09
C ILE A 20 -7.17 -6.42 17.01
N LEU A 21 -7.14 -5.12 16.70
CA LEU A 21 -8.32 -4.28 16.51
C LEU A 21 -8.57 -4.09 15.01
N LEU A 22 -9.79 -4.37 14.54
CA LEU A 22 -10.23 -4.05 13.18
C LEU A 22 -11.36 -3.01 13.24
N THR A 23 -11.23 -1.92 12.48
CA THR A 23 -12.27 -0.88 12.36
C THR A 23 -12.33 -0.31 10.95
N ASP A 24 -13.52 0.04 10.49
CA ASP A 24 -13.80 0.72 9.22
C ASP A 24 -14.07 2.22 9.40
N GLY A 25 -14.15 2.70 10.64
CA GLY A 25 -14.58 4.07 10.90
C GLY A 25 -14.19 4.63 12.26
N MET A 26 -14.78 5.80 12.54
CA MET A 26 -14.51 6.61 13.72
C MET A 26 -15.39 6.22 14.91
N PRO A 27 -14.90 6.38 16.16
CA PRO A 27 -15.72 6.15 17.35
C PRO A 27 -16.94 7.06 17.35
N ASN A 28 -18.13 6.46 17.42
CA ASN A 28 -19.43 7.14 17.34
C ASN A 28 -20.35 6.89 18.55
N SER A 29 -19.89 6.10 19.52
CA SER A 29 -20.61 5.77 20.75
C SER A 29 -19.63 5.72 21.92
N GLY A 30 -20.01 6.30 23.06
CA GLY A 30 -19.14 6.41 24.24
C GLY A 30 -18.13 7.55 24.14
N GLU A 31 -16.89 7.30 24.57
CA GLU A 31 -15.79 8.27 24.42
C GLU A 31 -15.39 8.36 22.94
N SER A 32 -15.39 9.58 22.40
CA SER A 32 -15.11 9.86 20.99
C SER A 32 -13.89 10.74 20.78
N ARG A 33 -13.27 11.25 21.86
CA ARG A 33 -12.04 12.05 21.77
C ARG A 33 -10.84 11.14 21.59
N LEU A 34 -10.26 11.17 20.38
CA LEU A 34 -9.12 10.32 20.00
C LEU A 34 -7.95 10.33 20.99
N PRO A 35 -7.47 11.49 21.50
CA PRO A 35 -6.38 11.50 22.47
C PRO A 35 -6.75 10.84 23.80
N ASN A 36 -8.01 10.98 24.25
CA ASN A 36 -8.49 10.32 25.45
C ASN A 36 -8.54 8.80 25.26
N ILE A 37 -8.98 8.33 24.08
CA ILE A 37 -9.01 6.90 23.76
C ILE A 37 -7.60 6.31 23.76
N GLN A 38 -6.64 6.98 23.10
CA GLN A 38 -5.23 6.57 23.11
C GLN A 38 -4.67 6.47 24.53
N GLU A 39 -4.93 7.47 25.37
CA GLU A 39 -4.49 7.47 26.76
C GLU A 39 -5.11 6.32 27.57
N ASN A 40 -6.41 6.11 27.42
CA ASN A 40 -7.14 5.04 28.09
C ASN A 40 -6.60 3.66 27.69
N VAL A 41 -6.35 3.45 26.40
CA VAL A 41 -5.79 2.20 25.87
C VAL A 41 -4.38 1.98 26.38
N ARG A 42 -3.51 2.99 26.28
CA ARG A 42 -2.13 2.94 26.78
C ARG A 42 -2.08 2.61 28.27
N SER A 43 -2.93 3.26 29.06
CA SER A 43 -3.04 3.03 30.50
C SER A 43 -3.56 1.63 30.84
N ALA A 44 -4.49 1.09 30.05
CA ALA A 44 -5.05 -0.24 30.26
C ALA A 44 -4.07 -1.35 29.88
N ILE A 45 -3.34 -1.20 28.77
CA ILE A 45 -2.33 -2.17 28.31
C ILE A 45 -1.09 -2.13 29.21
N ASN A 46 -0.67 -0.92 29.62
CA ASN A 46 0.43 -0.68 30.54
C ASN A 46 1.72 -1.45 30.17
N GLY A 47 2.03 -1.53 28.87
CA GLY A 47 3.21 -2.22 28.32
C GLY A 47 3.20 -3.75 28.41
N LYS A 48 2.11 -4.37 28.87
CA LYS A 48 2.01 -5.84 29.08
C LYS A 48 1.54 -6.62 27.86
N MET A 49 0.88 -5.95 26.91
CA MET A 49 0.30 -6.55 25.71
C MET A 49 0.74 -5.76 24.48
N SER A 50 0.85 -6.43 23.34
CA SER A 50 1.01 -5.75 22.05
C SER A 50 -0.36 -5.44 21.44
N MET A 51 -0.52 -4.29 20.81
CA MET A 51 -1.75 -3.91 20.11
C MET A 51 -1.48 -3.57 18.65
N PHE A 52 -2.19 -4.26 17.77
CA PHE A 52 -2.16 -4.05 16.33
C PHE A 52 -3.49 -3.51 15.84
N CYS A 53 -3.45 -2.46 15.02
CA CYS A 53 -4.66 -1.84 14.47
C CYS A 53 -4.78 -2.05 12.97
N LEU A 54 -5.92 -2.56 12.53
CA LEU A 54 -6.28 -2.76 11.13
C LEU A 54 -7.34 -1.74 10.74
N GLY A 55 -6.96 -0.82 9.85
CA GLY A 55 -7.85 0.23 9.35
C GLY A 55 -8.46 -0.16 8.00
N PHE A 56 -9.72 -0.57 7.99
CA PHE A 56 -10.43 -0.99 6.78
C PHE A 56 -10.95 0.22 5.99
N GLY A 57 -10.81 0.20 4.66
CA GLY A 57 -11.44 1.18 3.78
C GLY A 57 -10.70 2.51 3.74
N ASN A 58 -11.42 3.64 3.70
CA ASN A 58 -10.85 5.00 3.73
C ASN A 58 -11.50 5.92 4.77
N ASP A 59 -12.38 5.40 5.62
CA ASP A 59 -13.20 6.20 6.55
C ASP A 59 -12.71 6.21 8.00
N VAL A 60 -11.61 5.51 8.29
CA VAL A 60 -10.86 5.65 9.54
C VAL A 60 -9.76 6.70 9.45
N VAL A 61 -9.50 7.42 10.55
CA VAL A 61 -8.31 8.24 10.71
C VAL A 61 -7.12 7.32 11.01
N TYR A 62 -6.28 7.07 10.00
CA TYR A 62 -5.18 6.12 10.12
C TYR A 62 -4.10 6.58 11.10
N SER A 63 -3.76 7.87 11.10
CA SER A 63 -2.79 8.45 12.04
C SER A 63 -3.15 8.20 13.51
N PHE A 64 -4.44 8.12 13.84
CA PHE A 64 -4.90 7.74 15.17
C PHE A 64 -4.60 6.28 15.53
N LEU A 65 -4.86 5.35 14.60
CA LEU A 65 -4.58 3.92 14.76
C LEU A 65 -3.08 3.64 14.82
N ASP A 66 -2.31 4.33 14.00
CA ASP A 66 -0.85 4.21 13.91
C ASP A 66 -0.18 4.62 15.23
N VAL A 67 -0.52 5.81 15.75
CA VAL A 67 -0.04 6.27 17.06
C VAL A 67 -0.47 5.31 18.18
N MET A 68 -1.71 4.82 18.16
CA MET A 68 -2.20 3.89 19.19
C MET A 68 -1.42 2.56 19.17
N SER A 69 -1.11 2.02 17.99
CA SER A 69 -0.36 0.76 17.87
C SER A 69 1.09 0.94 18.31
N LYS A 70 1.76 2.01 17.82
CA LYS A 70 3.15 2.35 18.18
C LYS A 70 3.33 2.55 19.69
N GLN A 71 2.37 3.19 20.35
CA GLN A 71 2.37 3.36 21.82
C GLN A 71 2.25 2.05 22.60
N ASN A 72 1.84 0.96 21.95
CA ASN A 72 1.53 -0.33 22.57
C ASN A 72 2.24 -1.49 21.86
N LYS A 73 3.51 -1.32 21.51
CA LYS A 73 4.40 -2.39 20.98
C LYS A 73 3.87 -3.10 19.71
N GLY A 74 3.05 -2.43 18.91
CA GLY A 74 2.52 -3.02 17.67
C GLY A 74 2.53 -2.04 16.51
N VAL A 75 1.96 -2.48 15.39
CA VAL A 75 1.89 -1.74 14.13
C VAL A 75 0.45 -1.58 13.66
N ALA A 76 0.18 -0.50 12.94
CA ALA A 76 -1.06 -0.35 12.21
C ALA A 76 -0.90 -0.81 10.76
N ARG A 77 -1.97 -1.34 10.17
CA ARG A 77 -2.00 -1.70 8.75
C ARG A 77 -3.32 -1.29 8.10
N ARG A 78 -3.21 -0.77 6.87
CA ARG A 78 -4.37 -0.47 6.03
C ARG A 78 -4.89 -1.76 5.41
N ILE A 79 -6.21 -1.93 5.42
CA ILE A 79 -6.89 -2.96 4.64
C ILE A 79 -7.70 -2.25 3.57
N TYR A 80 -7.30 -2.41 2.32
CA TYR A 80 -7.97 -1.78 1.19
C TYR A 80 -9.27 -2.51 0.85
N GLU A 81 -10.32 -1.74 0.55
CA GLU A 81 -11.60 -2.27 0.10
C GLU A 81 -11.46 -2.97 -1.26
N GLY A 82 -11.76 -4.27 -1.31
CA GLY A 82 -11.60 -5.07 -2.51
C GLY A 82 -11.98 -6.52 -2.33
N SER A 83 -11.90 -7.30 -3.41
CA SER A 83 -12.11 -8.76 -3.37
C SER A 83 -10.99 -9.50 -2.64
N ASP A 84 -9.84 -8.85 -2.47
CA ASP A 84 -8.62 -9.35 -1.84
C ASP A 84 -8.49 -8.94 -0.36
N ALA A 85 -9.43 -8.16 0.19
CA ALA A 85 -9.38 -7.72 1.59
C ALA A 85 -9.25 -8.88 2.59
N ALA A 86 -9.89 -10.03 2.29
CA ALA A 86 -9.75 -11.23 3.10
C ALA A 86 -8.31 -11.79 3.08
N VAL A 87 -7.63 -11.71 1.94
CA VAL A 87 -6.23 -12.14 1.78
C VAL A 87 -5.30 -11.17 2.50
N GLN A 88 -5.55 -9.86 2.44
CA GLN A 88 -4.78 -8.86 3.19
C GLN A 88 -4.87 -9.09 4.71
N LEU A 89 -6.07 -9.39 5.22
CA LEU A 89 -6.29 -9.73 6.63
C LEU A 89 -5.56 -11.02 7.03
N GLN A 90 -5.62 -12.04 6.17
CA GLN A 90 -4.92 -13.30 6.40
C GLN A 90 -3.39 -13.09 6.42
N GLY A 91 -2.85 -12.36 5.44
CA GLY A 91 -1.42 -12.08 5.36
C GLY A 91 -0.91 -11.33 6.59
N PHE A 92 -1.66 -10.33 7.06
CA PHE A 92 -1.33 -9.67 8.33
C PHE A 92 -1.34 -10.65 9.52
N TYR A 93 -2.35 -11.51 9.61
CA TYR A 93 -2.42 -12.48 10.70
C TYR A 93 -1.25 -13.45 10.65
N ASP A 94 -0.90 -13.98 9.48
CA ASP A 94 0.21 -14.93 9.31
C ASP A 94 1.56 -14.30 9.72
N GLU A 95 1.75 -13.00 9.48
CA GLU A 95 2.91 -12.21 9.90
C GLU A 95 3.03 -12.10 11.43
N VAL A 96 1.93 -11.86 12.15
CA VAL A 96 1.97 -11.64 13.62
C VAL A 96 1.60 -12.87 14.46
N ALA A 97 1.10 -13.94 13.85
CA ALA A 97 0.57 -15.11 14.57
C ALA A 97 1.65 -15.92 15.30
N ASN A 98 2.90 -15.83 14.85
CA ASN A 98 3.98 -16.71 15.32
C ASN A 98 5.16 -15.89 15.87
N PRO A 99 5.03 -15.32 17.08
CA PRO A 99 6.15 -14.69 17.77
C PRO A 99 7.18 -15.76 18.17
N LEU A 100 8.41 -15.62 17.67
CA LEU A 100 9.51 -16.55 17.93
C LEU A 100 10.34 -16.13 19.16
N LEU A 101 10.64 -14.83 19.26
CA LEU A 101 11.42 -14.25 20.35
C LEU A 101 10.70 -13.01 20.89
N LEU A 102 10.79 -12.80 22.21
CA LEU A 102 10.31 -11.60 22.90
C LEU A 102 11.48 -10.82 23.48
N GLU A 103 11.31 -9.50 23.62
CA GLU A 103 12.27 -8.59 24.26
C GLU A 103 13.71 -8.79 23.73
N VAL A 104 13.84 -8.79 22.40
CA VAL A 104 15.10 -8.96 21.67
C VAL A 104 15.96 -7.72 21.88
N ASP A 105 17.16 -7.91 22.41
CA ASP A 105 18.14 -6.87 22.73
C ASP A 105 19.46 -7.17 22.00
N LEU A 106 19.84 -6.29 21.07
CA LEU A 106 21.09 -6.37 20.31
C LEU A 106 22.12 -5.41 20.93
N ARG A 107 23.21 -5.97 21.45
CA ARG A 107 24.27 -5.24 22.13
C ARG A 107 25.52 -5.15 21.27
N TYR A 108 26.12 -3.96 21.32
CA TYR A 108 27.32 -3.58 20.59
C TYR A 108 28.35 -3.05 21.60
N PRO A 109 29.66 -3.13 21.30
CA PRO A 109 30.69 -2.70 22.23
C PRO A 109 30.58 -1.21 22.57
N GLU A 110 30.69 -0.89 23.86
CA GLU A 110 30.64 0.50 24.33
C GLU A 110 31.77 1.33 23.69
N ASN A 111 31.46 2.55 23.24
CA ASN A 111 32.36 3.50 22.57
C ASN A 111 32.78 3.15 21.12
N ALA A 112 32.45 1.96 20.61
CA ALA A 112 32.72 1.59 19.22
C ALA A 112 31.66 2.14 18.23
N VAL A 113 30.48 2.52 18.74
CA VAL A 113 29.34 2.99 17.94
C VAL A 113 28.99 4.42 18.31
N ASP A 114 29.05 5.33 17.34
CA ASP A 114 28.70 6.75 17.47
C ASP A 114 27.19 6.99 17.34
N SER A 115 26.52 6.24 16.46
CA SER A 115 25.07 6.27 16.36
C SER A 115 24.50 4.92 15.98
N LEU A 116 23.31 4.61 16.49
CA LEU A 116 22.65 3.33 16.29
C LEU A 116 21.15 3.56 16.11
N THR A 117 20.53 2.79 15.21
CA THR A 117 19.08 2.65 15.16
C THR A 117 18.56 1.93 16.40
N THR A 118 17.24 1.77 16.53
CA THR A 118 16.64 0.89 17.54
C THR A 118 17.35 -0.46 17.57
N ASN A 119 17.74 -0.88 18.77
CA ASN A 119 18.44 -2.14 19.01
C ASN A 119 17.69 -3.04 20.01
N HIS A 120 16.54 -2.58 20.50
CA HIS A 120 15.64 -3.34 21.36
C HIS A 120 14.26 -3.45 20.70
N TYR A 121 13.77 -4.67 20.54
CA TYR A 121 12.52 -4.99 19.86
C TYR A 121 11.69 -5.89 20.76
N SER A 122 10.42 -5.54 20.97
CA SER A 122 9.56 -6.33 21.87
C SER A 122 9.27 -7.74 21.34
N GLN A 123 9.26 -7.93 20.02
CA GLN A 123 8.87 -9.18 19.37
C GLN A 123 9.64 -9.37 18.05
N LEU A 124 10.02 -10.62 17.76
CA LEU A 124 10.44 -11.09 16.44
C LEU A 124 9.48 -12.19 15.99
N PHE A 125 8.88 -12.03 14.82
CA PHE A 125 7.92 -12.98 14.27
C PHE A 125 8.54 -13.91 13.23
N ASN A 126 7.95 -15.09 13.07
CA ASN A 126 8.36 -16.03 12.04
C ASN A 126 8.19 -15.43 10.64
N GLY A 127 9.23 -15.47 9.82
CA GLY A 127 9.26 -14.86 8.49
C GLY A 127 9.51 -13.35 8.48
N SER A 128 9.67 -12.71 9.65
CA SER A 128 10.11 -11.31 9.77
C SER A 128 11.61 -11.22 10.05
N GLU A 129 12.16 -10.00 9.96
CA GLU A 129 13.57 -9.72 10.19
C GLU A 129 13.73 -8.48 11.08
N ILE A 130 14.76 -8.50 11.94
CA ILE A 130 15.24 -7.31 12.66
C ILE A 130 16.51 -6.81 11.97
N VAL A 131 16.48 -5.55 11.54
CA VAL A 131 17.64 -4.86 10.96
C VAL A 131 18.04 -3.71 11.88
N VAL A 132 19.30 -3.74 12.31
CA VAL A 132 19.93 -2.65 13.08
C VAL A 132 21.08 -2.10 12.26
N ALA A 133 21.12 -0.77 12.13
CA ALA A 133 22.18 -0.06 11.44
C ALA A 133 22.82 0.96 12.37
N GLY A 134 24.10 1.20 12.18
CA GLY A 134 24.83 2.17 12.99
C GLY A 134 26.02 2.78 12.25
N ARG A 135 26.57 3.82 12.86
CA ARG A 135 27.83 4.44 12.45
C ARG A 135 28.87 4.14 13.52
N LEU A 136 29.97 3.52 13.11
CA LEU A 136 31.11 3.25 13.98
C LEU A 136 31.87 4.55 14.28
N THR A 137 32.52 4.60 15.44
CA THR A 137 33.36 5.74 15.85
C THR A 137 34.67 5.76 15.06
N ASP A 138 35.23 4.58 14.82
CA ASP A 138 36.40 4.32 13.98
C ASP A 138 36.13 3.10 13.08
N ASN A 139 37.04 2.81 12.15
CA ASN A 139 36.93 1.63 11.29
C ASN A 139 37.63 0.40 11.92
N ASP A 140 37.78 0.37 13.25
CA ASP A 140 38.40 -0.77 13.93
C ASP A 140 37.36 -1.86 14.19
N LEU A 141 37.36 -2.87 13.32
CA LEU A 141 36.54 -4.06 13.47
C LEU A 141 37.25 -5.17 14.27
N ASP A 142 38.50 -4.95 14.70
CA ASP A 142 39.24 -5.94 15.47
C ASP A 142 38.59 -6.14 16.85
N ASN A 143 37.85 -7.25 16.95
CA ASN A 143 37.08 -7.65 18.13
C ASN A 143 35.76 -6.89 18.33
N PHE A 144 35.13 -6.45 17.24
CA PHE A 144 33.75 -5.98 17.29
C PHE A 144 32.79 -7.16 17.53
N MET A 145 32.43 -7.38 18.79
CA MET A 145 31.53 -8.45 19.23
C MET A 145 30.10 -7.93 19.33
N VAL A 146 29.18 -8.62 18.67
CA VAL A 146 27.75 -8.37 18.76
C VAL A 146 27.12 -9.49 19.58
N GLU A 147 26.29 -9.13 20.55
CA GLU A 147 25.53 -10.07 21.37
C GLU A 147 24.04 -9.85 21.15
N VAL A 148 23.28 -10.94 21.05
CA VAL A 148 21.81 -10.91 20.92
C VAL A 148 21.23 -11.68 22.09
N PHE A 149 20.38 -11.02 22.86
CA PHE A 149 19.63 -11.60 23.98
C PHE A 149 18.14 -11.54 23.67
N ALA A 150 17.39 -12.58 23.95
CA ALA A 150 15.93 -12.56 23.84
C ALA A 150 15.28 -13.63 24.73
N GLN A 151 13.96 -13.58 24.85
CA GLN A 151 13.16 -14.61 25.53
C GLN A 151 12.54 -15.51 24.47
N GLY A 152 12.96 -16.78 24.41
CA GLY A 152 12.29 -17.80 23.61
C GLY A 152 11.03 -18.35 24.30
N SER A 153 10.36 -19.30 23.63
CA SER A 153 9.15 -19.94 24.16
C SER A 153 9.42 -20.96 25.27
N GLU A 154 10.59 -21.59 25.28
CA GLU A 154 11.02 -22.57 26.28
C GLU A 154 12.14 -21.99 27.18
N GLU A 155 13.19 -21.48 26.56
CA GLU A 155 14.38 -20.95 27.23
C GLU A 155 14.77 -19.55 26.72
N ASP A 156 15.68 -18.90 27.46
CA ASP A 156 16.24 -17.63 27.03
C ASP A 156 17.21 -17.87 25.87
N PHE A 157 17.12 -17.01 24.86
CA PHE A 157 17.97 -17.03 23.68
C PHE A 157 19.16 -16.12 23.90
N GLN A 158 20.36 -16.64 23.68
CA GLN A 158 21.60 -15.86 23.71
C GLN A 158 22.51 -16.33 22.58
N GLU A 159 22.93 -15.39 21.74
CA GLU A 159 23.90 -15.64 20.68
C GLU A 159 24.95 -14.54 20.62
N GLN A 160 26.15 -14.88 20.18
CA GLN A 160 27.24 -13.93 20.01
C GLN A 160 27.97 -14.14 18.69
N GLY A 161 28.29 -13.04 18.00
CA GLY A 161 28.98 -13.05 16.72
C GLY A 161 30.11 -12.04 16.69
N LYS A 162 31.25 -12.42 16.11
CA LYS A 162 32.30 -11.46 15.78
C LYS A 162 31.99 -10.86 14.41
N ALA A 163 31.90 -9.54 14.33
CA ALA A 163 31.72 -8.87 13.05
C ALA A 163 32.97 -9.08 12.18
N SER A 164 32.72 -9.24 10.89
CA SER A 164 33.77 -9.30 9.87
C SER A 164 33.35 -8.40 8.72
N GLU A 165 34.32 -7.74 8.12
CA GLU A 165 34.07 -6.95 6.92
C GLU A 165 33.69 -7.89 5.78
N ILE A 166 32.48 -7.71 5.25
CA ILE A 166 32.00 -8.46 4.12
C ILE A 166 32.35 -7.68 2.86
N ASN A 167 33.20 -8.26 2.01
CA ASN A 167 33.48 -7.69 0.70
C ASN A 167 32.32 -8.01 -0.25
N LEU A 168 31.44 -7.03 -0.45
CA LEU A 168 30.26 -7.16 -1.30
C LEU A 168 30.61 -7.34 -2.79
N ASP A 169 31.76 -6.83 -3.24
CA ASP A 169 32.21 -6.98 -4.64
C ASP A 169 32.54 -8.46 -4.96
N LEU A 170 32.97 -9.24 -3.96
CA LEU A 170 33.18 -10.68 -4.08
C LEU A 170 31.86 -11.47 -4.09
N ILE A 171 30.79 -10.95 -3.47
CA ILE A 171 29.49 -11.62 -3.37
C ILE A 171 28.59 -11.29 -4.57
N TYR A 172 28.63 -10.04 -5.03
CA TYR A 172 27.80 -9.53 -6.11
C TYR A 172 28.62 -8.81 -7.20
N PRO A 173 29.52 -9.52 -7.90
CA PRO A 173 30.44 -8.92 -8.87
C PRO A 173 29.76 -8.25 -10.07
N GLU A 174 28.50 -8.59 -10.36
CA GLU A 174 27.74 -8.04 -11.49
C GLU A 174 26.95 -6.75 -11.15
N GLN A 175 26.98 -6.28 -9.90
CA GLN A 175 26.14 -5.18 -9.41
C GLN A 175 26.95 -3.89 -9.11
N GLU A 176 27.97 -3.60 -9.93
CA GLU A 176 28.96 -2.51 -9.78
C GLU A 176 28.38 -1.10 -9.49
N TYR A 177 27.14 -0.82 -9.92
CA TYR A 177 26.50 0.51 -9.78
C TYR A 177 25.82 0.75 -8.42
N ILE A 178 25.66 -0.27 -7.58
CA ILE A 178 24.80 -0.20 -6.38
C ILE A 178 25.59 0.11 -5.10
N PHE A 179 26.89 -0.19 -5.06
CA PHE A 179 27.55 -0.52 -3.78
C PHE A 179 28.47 0.53 -3.16
N GLY A 180 28.67 1.68 -3.81
CA GLY A 180 29.67 2.65 -3.32
C GLY A 180 29.42 3.21 -1.91
N ASN A 181 28.16 3.29 -1.44
CA ASN A 181 27.77 3.80 -0.12
C ASN A 181 26.40 3.26 0.34
N PHE A 182 26.01 2.04 -0.10
CA PHE A 182 24.66 1.53 0.18
C PHE A 182 24.41 1.40 1.69
N SER A 183 25.36 0.86 2.45
CA SER A 183 25.22 0.68 3.91
C SER A 183 25.04 2.00 4.65
N GLU A 184 25.75 3.06 4.23
CA GLU A 184 25.58 4.40 4.80
C GLU A 184 24.19 4.97 4.48
N ARG A 185 23.74 4.84 3.22
CA ARG A 185 22.39 5.29 2.83
C ARG A 185 21.28 4.48 3.51
N LEU A 186 21.49 3.18 3.74
CA LEU A 186 20.58 2.33 4.50
C LEU A 186 20.49 2.79 5.95
N TRP A 187 21.62 3.03 6.61
CA TRP A 187 21.66 3.61 7.96
C TRP A 187 20.92 4.95 8.02
N ALA A 188 21.18 5.85 7.06
CA ALA A 188 20.51 7.14 6.99
C ALA A 188 18.99 6.99 6.80
N TYR A 189 18.56 6.11 5.90
CA TYR A 189 17.14 5.82 5.67
C TYR A 189 16.44 5.31 6.93
N LEU A 190 16.99 4.27 7.57
CA LEU A 190 16.40 3.68 8.80
C LEU A 190 16.37 4.70 9.94
N THR A 191 17.44 5.49 10.09
CA THR A 191 17.51 6.55 11.10
C THR A 191 16.44 7.62 10.86
N ILE A 192 16.25 8.06 9.62
CA ILE A 192 15.20 9.03 9.26
C ILE A 192 13.81 8.47 9.56
N GLN A 193 13.52 7.21 9.19
CA GLN A 193 12.22 6.59 9.49
C GLN A 193 11.96 6.57 11.00
N GLN A 194 12.93 6.15 11.81
CA GLN A 194 12.79 6.10 13.27
C GLN A 194 12.65 7.49 13.91
N LEU A 195 13.30 8.51 13.35
CA LEU A 195 13.13 9.90 13.81
C LEU A 195 11.72 10.42 13.50
N LEU A 196 11.18 10.10 12.33
CA LEU A 196 9.80 10.43 11.96
C LEU A 196 8.80 9.71 12.87
N GLU A 197 9.00 8.43 13.15
CA GLU A 197 8.14 7.68 14.09
C GLU A 197 8.17 8.27 15.50
N LYS A 198 9.35 8.63 16.03
CA LYS A 198 9.49 9.29 17.34
C LYS A 198 8.80 10.65 17.37
N SER A 199 8.74 11.34 16.23
CA SER A 199 8.03 12.62 16.11
C SER A 199 6.49 12.48 16.22
N ASP A 200 5.96 11.27 16.01
CA ASP A 200 4.53 11.00 16.18
C ASP A 200 4.14 10.79 17.65
N ILE A 201 4.98 10.07 18.41
CA ILE A 201 4.64 9.53 19.75
C ILE A 201 5.38 10.17 20.94
N GLY A 202 6.44 10.95 20.72
CA GLY A 202 7.27 11.54 21.78
C GLY A 202 6.67 12.76 22.50
N THR A 203 7.37 13.27 23.51
CA THR A 203 7.09 14.58 24.15
C THR A 203 7.29 15.74 23.16
N GLU A 204 6.69 16.91 23.41
CA GLU A 204 6.83 18.07 22.49
C GLU A 204 8.29 18.41 22.16
N GLN A 205 9.19 18.29 23.13
CA GLN A 205 10.62 18.50 22.94
C GLN A 205 11.26 17.41 22.06
N GLU A 206 10.95 16.14 22.31
CA GLU A 206 11.44 15.02 21.48
C GLU A 206 10.90 15.12 20.05
N LYS A 207 9.65 15.54 19.88
CA LYS A 207 9.05 15.79 18.57
C LYS A 207 9.80 16.87 17.80
N GLY A 208 10.06 18.02 18.45
CA GLY A 208 10.82 19.11 17.83
C GLY A 208 12.24 18.69 17.43
N ASN A 209 12.96 18.06 18.35
CA ASN A 209 14.34 17.59 18.10
C ASN A 209 14.40 16.50 17.02
N GLY A 210 13.48 15.53 17.07
CA GLY A 210 13.39 14.44 16.10
C GLY A 210 13.07 14.96 14.70
N THR A 211 12.10 15.87 14.58
CA THR A 211 11.72 16.50 13.31
C THR A 211 12.88 17.29 12.70
N ALA A 212 13.57 18.10 13.50
CA ALA A 212 14.72 18.88 13.04
C ALA A 212 15.86 17.99 12.52
N LYS A 213 16.19 16.92 13.26
CA LYS A 213 17.22 15.96 12.85
C LYS A 213 16.81 15.15 11.62
N ALA A 214 15.56 14.73 11.52
CA ALA A 214 15.04 14.02 10.35
C ALA A 214 15.10 14.90 9.09
N LEU A 215 14.77 16.19 9.20
CA LEU A 215 14.87 17.15 8.10
C LEU A 215 16.32 17.32 7.64
N ASP A 216 17.25 17.57 8.59
CA ASP A 216 18.67 17.76 8.30
C ASP A 216 19.26 16.54 7.57
N MET A 217 19.02 15.33 8.08
CA MET A 217 19.45 14.08 7.45
C MET A 217 18.78 13.85 6.09
N SER A 218 17.49 14.20 5.94
CA SER A 218 16.76 14.07 4.67
C SER A 218 17.42 14.92 3.57
N VAL A 219 17.82 16.15 3.91
CA VAL A 219 18.54 17.04 2.99
C VAL A 219 19.96 16.53 2.73
N GLN A 220 20.70 16.15 3.77
CA GLN A 220 22.08 15.65 3.66
C GLN A 220 22.18 14.43 2.73
N TYR A 221 21.24 13.49 2.82
CA TYR A 221 21.23 12.27 2.03
C TYR A 221 20.32 12.34 0.78
N SER A 222 19.73 13.50 0.50
CA SER A 222 18.83 13.75 -0.64
C SER A 222 17.63 12.80 -0.68
N PHE A 223 17.02 12.51 0.47
CA PHE A 223 15.77 11.77 0.55
C PHE A 223 14.57 12.72 0.45
N VAL A 224 13.58 12.33 -0.36
CA VAL A 224 12.24 12.94 -0.35
C VAL A 224 11.44 12.27 0.76
N THR A 225 11.12 13.03 1.80
CA THR A 225 10.41 12.57 3.00
C THR A 225 9.20 13.48 3.23
N PRO A 226 8.33 13.21 4.23
CA PRO A 226 7.25 14.15 4.55
C PRO A 226 7.74 15.55 4.96
N LEU A 227 9.06 15.73 5.18
CA LEU A 227 9.69 16.99 5.55
C LEU A 227 10.42 17.68 4.38
N THR A 228 10.59 17.00 3.24
CA THR A 228 11.36 17.50 2.09
C THR A 228 10.66 17.25 0.75
N SER A 229 10.89 18.15 -0.20
CA SER A 229 10.30 18.11 -1.54
C SER A 229 11.40 18.12 -2.59
N MET A 230 11.23 17.37 -3.68
CA MET A 230 12.10 17.50 -4.84
C MET A 230 11.46 18.47 -5.84
N VAL A 231 12.17 19.55 -6.16
CA VAL A 231 11.72 20.56 -7.12
C VAL A 231 12.50 20.38 -8.41
N VAL A 232 11.79 20.08 -9.50
CA VAL A 232 12.34 19.98 -10.84
C VAL A 232 12.05 21.27 -11.58
N THR A 233 13.12 22.06 -11.79
CA THR A 233 13.08 23.26 -12.60
C THR A 233 13.47 22.95 -14.03
N LYS A 234 12.81 23.63 -14.97
CA LYS A 234 13.10 23.51 -16.39
C LYS A 234 14.22 24.51 -16.77
N PRO A 235 15.14 24.18 -17.68
CA PRO A 235 16.04 25.16 -18.27
C PRO A 235 15.26 26.18 -19.12
N ASP A 236 15.71 27.45 -19.14
CA ASP A 236 15.04 28.57 -19.83
C ASP A 236 14.83 28.37 -21.36
N THR A 237 15.38 27.30 -21.94
CA THR A 237 15.48 27.05 -23.39
C THR A 237 14.44 26.06 -23.94
N GLU A 238 13.52 25.56 -23.15
CA GLU A 238 12.51 24.61 -23.61
C GLU A 238 11.08 25.16 -23.45
N ASP A 239 10.11 24.69 -24.26
CA ASP A 239 8.69 25.03 -24.10
C ASP A 239 8.00 24.04 -23.12
N GLY A 240 7.24 24.55 -22.14
CA GLY A 240 6.57 23.78 -21.08
C GLY A 240 5.82 24.71 -20.09
N PRO A 241 5.07 24.17 -19.11
CA PRO A 241 4.39 25.01 -18.12
C PRO A 241 5.40 25.81 -17.28
N ASP A 242 5.14 27.10 -17.04
CA ASP A 242 6.02 28.03 -16.30
C ASP A 242 6.24 27.65 -14.81
N SER A 243 5.44 26.72 -14.28
CA SER A 243 5.51 26.30 -12.88
C SER A 243 6.47 25.10 -12.70
N PRO A 244 7.36 25.12 -11.70
CA PRO A 244 8.23 23.98 -11.41
C PRO A 244 7.41 22.74 -11.04
N LEU A 245 7.90 21.56 -11.43
CA LEU A 245 7.30 20.29 -11.02
C LEU A 245 7.79 19.95 -9.61
N ILE A 246 6.89 19.51 -8.73
CA ILE A 246 7.19 19.19 -7.34
C ILE A 246 6.86 17.71 -7.12
N ALA A 247 7.81 16.96 -6.58
CA ALA A 247 7.64 15.59 -6.13
C ALA A 247 7.75 15.53 -4.61
N ASP A 248 6.62 15.25 -3.96
CA ASP A 248 6.46 15.15 -2.52
C ASP A 248 6.20 13.70 -2.09
N LYS A 249 6.68 13.32 -0.91
CA LYS A 249 6.23 12.08 -0.25
C LYS A 249 4.95 12.37 0.52
N LEU A 250 3.82 11.86 0.03
CA LEU A 250 2.53 12.02 0.69
C LEU A 250 2.49 11.26 2.02
N THR A 251 1.88 11.87 3.04
CA THR A 251 1.46 11.14 4.24
C THR A 251 0.22 10.29 3.94
N GLU A 252 -0.03 9.30 4.77
CA GLU A 252 -1.20 8.42 4.61
C GLU A 252 -2.53 9.22 4.64
N ASP A 253 -2.65 10.22 5.52
CA ASP A 253 -3.82 11.11 5.57
C ASP A 253 -3.96 11.98 4.29
N GLN A 254 -2.84 12.40 3.68
CA GLN A 254 -2.85 13.13 2.42
C GLN A 254 -3.25 12.22 1.25
N ARG A 255 -2.73 10.98 1.22
CA ARG A 255 -3.09 9.96 0.24
C ARG A 255 -4.59 9.65 0.30
N GLN A 256 -5.13 9.42 1.49
CA GLN A 256 -6.57 9.20 1.70
C GLN A 256 -7.43 10.36 1.16
N LYS A 257 -7.02 11.61 1.43
CA LYS A 257 -7.72 12.79 0.89
C LYS A 257 -7.68 12.81 -0.64
N ALA A 258 -6.52 12.54 -1.23
CA ALA A 258 -6.37 12.48 -2.68
C ALA A 258 -7.30 11.42 -3.31
N GLU A 259 -7.37 10.23 -2.71
CA GLU A 259 -8.25 9.13 -3.15
C GLU A 259 -9.74 9.45 -2.96
N LYS A 260 -10.14 10.16 -1.89
CA LYS A 260 -11.52 10.63 -1.73
C LYS A 260 -11.89 11.68 -2.78
N HIS A 261 -10.97 12.57 -3.13
CA HIS A 261 -11.22 13.58 -4.17
C HIS A 261 -11.41 12.96 -5.55
N THR A 262 -10.63 11.93 -5.91
CA THR A 262 -10.82 11.20 -7.18
C THR A 262 -12.13 10.42 -7.20
N ALA A 263 -12.54 9.81 -6.08
CA ALA A 263 -13.83 9.11 -5.97
C ALA A 263 -15.05 10.05 -6.02
N SER A 264 -14.98 11.22 -5.37
CA SER A 264 -16.08 12.20 -5.33
C SER A 264 -16.34 12.87 -6.69
N SER A 265 -15.29 13.05 -7.50
CA SER A 265 -15.35 13.59 -8.86
C SER A 265 -16.12 12.68 -9.82
N ALA A 266 -16.17 11.37 -9.55
CA ALA A 266 -16.94 10.40 -10.34
C ALA A 266 -18.45 10.40 -10.03
N SER A 267 -18.90 10.99 -8.91
CA SER A 267 -20.29 10.93 -8.45
C SER A 267 -21.10 12.23 -8.65
N GLY A 268 -20.50 13.28 -9.22
CA GLY A 268 -21.02 14.65 -9.14
C GLY A 268 -21.48 15.33 -10.43
N ARG A 269 -22.29 14.70 -11.32
CA ARG A 269 -23.09 15.48 -12.30
C ARG A 269 -24.28 14.71 -12.89
N ARG A 270 -25.35 14.55 -12.11
CA ARG A 270 -26.72 14.42 -12.65
C ARG A 270 -27.54 15.63 -12.24
N GLN A 271 -27.28 16.77 -12.87
CA GLN A 271 -28.27 17.85 -12.90
C GLN A 271 -29.27 17.51 -14.01
N HIS A 272 -30.45 17.07 -13.61
CA HIS A 272 -31.63 17.08 -14.47
C HIS A 272 -32.05 18.55 -14.68
N SER A 273 -31.78 19.09 -15.86
CA SER A 273 -32.50 20.25 -16.37
C SER A 273 -33.71 19.73 -17.16
N PRO A 274 -34.97 20.14 -16.84
CA PRO A 274 -36.12 19.73 -17.62
C PRO A 274 -36.09 20.44 -18.98
N ILE A 275 -36.16 19.64 -20.05
CA ILE A 275 -36.35 20.14 -21.41
C ILE A 275 -37.75 20.76 -21.48
N ALA A 276 -37.78 22.06 -21.77
CA ALA A 276 -38.99 22.80 -22.11
C ALA A 276 -39.52 22.30 -23.46
N ALA A 277 -40.68 21.63 -23.45
CA ALA A 277 -41.50 21.47 -24.63
C ALA A 277 -42.58 22.57 -24.64
N LYS A 278 -42.44 23.51 -25.57
CA LYS A 278 -43.52 24.43 -25.96
C LYS A 278 -44.53 23.66 -26.83
N SER A 279 -45.79 23.59 -26.41
CA SER A 279 -46.91 23.58 -27.34
C SER A 279 -48.23 23.98 -26.67
N GLN A 280 -48.71 25.13 -27.13
CA GLN A 280 -50.10 25.53 -27.35
C GLN A 280 -51.09 25.72 -26.18
N ALA A 281 -51.68 26.91 -26.27
CA ALA A 281 -52.75 27.49 -25.49
C ALA A 281 -54.04 26.65 -25.46
N GLY A 282 -54.72 26.70 -24.31
CA GLY A 282 -56.10 26.33 -24.13
C GLY A 282 -56.55 26.76 -22.73
N ALA A 283 -57.21 27.91 -22.64
CA ALA A 283 -57.74 28.46 -21.41
C ALA A 283 -59.06 27.76 -21.02
N SER A 284 -59.22 27.38 -19.75
CA SER A 284 -60.49 27.50 -19.01
C SER A 284 -60.37 27.00 -17.56
N SER A 285 -60.51 27.94 -16.63
CA SER A 285 -61.30 27.93 -15.39
C SER A 285 -61.63 26.63 -14.63
N SER A 286 -61.50 26.77 -13.29
CA SER A 286 -62.45 26.38 -12.23
C SER A 286 -62.21 25.11 -11.40
N SER A 287 -61.88 25.38 -10.13
CA SER A 287 -62.55 24.90 -8.90
C SER A 287 -62.53 23.42 -8.49
N SER A 288 -62.40 23.27 -7.16
CA SER A 288 -62.86 22.15 -6.32
C SER A 288 -61.92 20.92 -6.33
N GLY A 289 -61.22 20.54 -5.27
CA GLY A 289 -61.65 20.48 -3.87
C GLY A 289 -62.04 19.04 -3.56
N ARG A 290 -61.18 18.32 -2.82
CA ARG A 290 -61.49 17.32 -1.76
C ARG A 290 -60.41 16.24 -1.64
N ARG A 291 -59.79 16.16 -0.45
CA ARG A 291 -59.38 14.90 0.18
C ARG A 291 -60.65 14.08 0.47
N PRO A 292 -60.54 12.74 0.57
CA PRO A 292 -60.37 12.22 1.91
C PRO A 292 -59.34 11.09 2.03
N THR A 293 -58.87 11.00 3.27
CA THR A 293 -58.15 9.92 3.92
C THR A 293 -58.94 8.61 3.94
N SER A 294 -58.26 7.47 3.88
CA SER A 294 -58.14 6.50 5.00
C SER A 294 -58.10 5.04 4.57
N SER A 295 -57.42 4.27 5.43
CA SER A 295 -57.55 2.82 5.67
C SER A 295 -56.73 1.85 4.80
N SER A 296 -55.62 1.48 5.43
CA SER A 296 -55.04 0.13 5.48
C SER A 296 -56.08 -0.99 5.66
N SER A 297 -55.94 -2.11 4.95
CA SER A 297 -55.44 -3.36 5.53
C SER A 297 -55.56 -4.59 4.60
N ARG A 298 -54.48 -5.38 4.59
CA ARG A 298 -54.36 -6.85 4.44
C ARG A 298 -54.65 -7.52 3.08
N GLY A 299 -53.67 -8.30 2.62
CA GLY A 299 -53.92 -9.55 1.89
C GLY A 299 -52.85 -9.98 0.89
N SER A 300 -51.88 -10.77 1.37
CA SER A 300 -50.91 -11.62 0.66
C SER A 300 -51.33 -12.20 -0.70
N SER A 301 -50.40 -12.27 -1.68
CA SER A 301 -50.04 -13.50 -2.43
C SER A 301 -48.88 -13.30 -3.44
N ILE A 302 -47.74 -13.92 -3.12
CA ILE A 302 -46.81 -14.71 -3.95
C ILE A 302 -46.80 -14.48 -5.48
N ARG A 303 -45.64 -14.08 -6.02
CA ARG A 303 -45.00 -14.67 -7.21
C ARG A 303 -43.54 -14.24 -7.30
N GLY A 304 -42.65 -15.23 -7.51
CA GLY A 304 -41.21 -15.03 -7.59
C GLY A 304 -40.75 -14.37 -8.89
N SER A 305 -39.48 -13.91 -8.87
CA SER A 305 -38.73 -13.57 -10.07
C SER A 305 -37.23 -13.63 -9.81
N SER A 306 -36.59 -14.66 -10.39
CA SER A 306 -35.38 -14.57 -11.21
C SER A 306 -34.36 -13.47 -10.91
N SER A 307 -33.17 -13.92 -10.50
CA SER A 307 -31.84 -13.53 -10.99
C SER A 307 -31.80 -12.35 -11.98
N ARG A 308 -31.25 -11.22 -11.54
CA ARG A 308 -30.52 -10.30 -12.42
C ARG A 308 -29.28 -9.79 -11.70
N GLY A 309 -28.13 -10.16 -12.26
CA GLY A 309 -26.82 -9.71 -11.82
C GLY A 309 -26.74 -8.20 -11.80
N SER A 310 -26.27 -7.67 -10.66
CA SER A 310 -25.88 -6.28 -10.54
C SER A 310 -24.48 -6.14 -11.12
N SER A 311 -24.44 -5.61 -12.34
CA SER A 311 -23.25 -5.15 -13.04
C SER A 311 -22.38 -4.28 -12.13
N SER A 312 -21.13 -4.70 -11.94
CA SER A 312 -20.04 -3.93 -11.35
C SER A 312 -19.92 -2.58 -12.06
N ARG A 313 -20.10 -1.49 -11.30
CA ARG A 313 -19.71 -0.15 -11.75
C ARG A 313 -18.21 -0.02 -11.49
N GLY A 314 -17.42 -0.34 -12.51
CA GLY A 314 -15.99 -0.06 -12.50
C GLY A 314 -15.74 1.43 -12.27
N SER A 315 -14.87 1.72 -11.32
CA SER A 315 -14.26 3.04 -11.12
C SER A 315 -13.62 3.48 -12.43
N SER A 316 -13.95 4.71 -12.86
CA SER A 316 -13.40 5.33 -14.06
C SER A 316 -11.95 5.74 -13.78
N ALA A 317 -11.01 4.83 -13.99
CA ALA A 317 -9.59 5.18 -14.08
C ALA A 317 -9.40 6.10 -15.30
N ASP A 318 -8.77 7.24 -15.06
CA ASP A 318 -8.60 8.31 -16.03
C ASP A 318 -7.58 7.90 -17.09
N GLY A 319 -8.09 7.53 -18.26
CA GLY A 319 -7.61 8.01 -19.56
C GLY A 319 -6.27 7.57 -20.14
N ASP A 320 -5.25 7.27 -19.34
CA ASP A 320 -3.89 6.97 -19.82
C ASP A 320 -3.42 5.58 -19.29
N PRO A 321 -2.65 4.79 -20.07
CA PRO A 321 -2.17 3.49 -19.62
C PRO A 321 -1.15 3.70 -18.51
N HIS A 322 -1.52 3.26 -17.31
CA HIS A 322 -0.67 3.25 -16.13
C HIS A 322 -0.28 1.80 -15.83
N PHE A 323 1.00 1.55 -15.60
CA PHE A 323 1.45 0.28 -15.05
C PHE A 323 2.33 0.54 -13.85
N MET A 324 2.20 -0.35 -12.87
CA MET A 324 2.94 -0.29 -11.62
C MET A 324 4.03 -1.35 -11.66
N ILE A 325 5.27 -0.96 -11.39
CA ILE A 325 6.36 -1.89 -11.10
C ILE A 325 6.52 -1.93 -9.60
N GLU A 326 6.16 -3.06 -8.99
CA GLU A 326 6.48 -3.34 -7.60
C GLU A 326 7.98 -3.60 -7.47
N LEU A 327 8.61 -2.89 -6.54
CA LEU A 327 10.01 -3.10 -6.21
C LEU A 327 10.05 -4.19 -5.11
N PRO A 328 10.53 -5.42 -5.41
CA PRO A 328 10.38 -6.58 -4.54
C PRO A 328 10.91 -6.39 -3.12
N ASP A 329 11.88 -5.48 -2.95
CA ASP A 329 12.58 -5.26 -1.68
C ASP A 329 12.16 -3.96 -0.97
N ARG A 330 11.11 -3.26 -1.44
CA ARG A 330 10.79 -1.90 -0.94
C ARG A 330 9.34 -1.63 -0.58
N ASP A 331 8.41 -2.57 -0.75
CA ASP A 331 6.96 -2.32 -0.57
C ASP A 331 6.48 -1.03 -1.28
N GLU A 332 7.20 -0.62 -2.33
CA GLU A 332 6.96 0.59 -3.11
C GLU A 332 6.61 0.19 -4.54
N ALA A 333 5.64 0.87 -5.13
CA ALA A 333 5.23 0.69 -6.51
C ALA A 333 5.57 1.93 -7.33
N LEU A 334 6.40 1.77 -8.36
CA LEU A 334 6.66 2.82 -9.35
C LEU A 334 5.52 2.87 -10.36
N CYS A 335 4.81 3.98 -10.41
CA CYS A 335 3.73 4.21 -11.37
C CYS A 335 4.26 4.90 -12.62
N PHE A 336 4.13 4.25 -13.77
CA PHE A 336 4.51 4.84 -15.07
C PHE A 336 3.28 5.11 -15.91
N ASN A 337 3.16 6.34 -16.40
CA ASN A 337 2.17 6.71 -17.42
C ASN A 337 2.80 6.60 -18.81
N ILE A 338 2.17 5.87 -19.72
CA ILE A 338 2.60 5.79 -21.12
C ILE A 338 1.71 6.69 -21.99
N ASN A 339 2.19 7.91 -22.23
CA ASN A 339 1.47 8.91 -23.02
C ASN A 339 1.97 8.90 -24.48
N ASP A 340 1.47 7.98 -25.30
CA ASP A 340 1.85 7.89 -26.73
C ASP A 340 0.63 7.81 -27.66
N LYS A 341 0.85 8.03 -28.96
CA LYS A 341 -0.20 8.12 -29.96
C LYS A 341 -0.90 6.76 -30.17
N PRO A 342 -2.21 6.75 -30.45
CA PRO A 342 -2.90 5.56 -30.91
C PRO A 342 -2.18 4.91 -32.10
N GLY A 343 -1.89 3.63 -32.00
CA GLY A 343 -1.13 2.86 -32.97
C GLY A 343 0.27 2.48 -32.49
N THR A 344 0.86 3.22 -31.54
CA THR A 344 2.19 2.92 -30.99
C THR A 344 2.21 1.54 -30.32
N VAL A 345 3.24 0.74 -30.63
CA VAL A 345 3.44 -0.59 -30.07
C VAL A 345 4.67 -0.57 -29.17
N PHE A 346 4.49 -0.98 -27.93
CA PHE A 346 5.54 -1.10 -26.92
C PHE A 346 5.91 -2.55 -26.73
N ASN A 347 7.22 -2.81 -26.59
CA ASN A 347 7.69 -4.08 -26.04
C ASN A 347 7.61 -3.99 -24.51
N LEU A 348 6.68 -4.74 -23.91
CA LEU A 348 6.39 -4.65 -22.48
C LEU A 348 7.23 -5.64 -21.67
N VAL A 349 7.39 -6.84 -22.21
CA VAL A 349 8.18 -7.90 -21.58
C VAL A 349 8.97 -8.62 -22.67
N ARG A 350 10.25 -8.88 -22.39
CA ARG A 350 11.09 -9.75 -23.19
C ARG A 350 11.94 -10.58 -22.25
N ASP A 351 11.63 -11.87 -22.16
CA ASP A 351 12.40 -12.83 -21.39
C ASP A 351 13.10 -13.81 -22.34
N PRO A 352 14.43 -13.71 -22.51
CA PRO A 352 15.17 -14.54 -23.45
C PRO A 352 15.28 -16.00 -23.00
N ILE A 353 15.15 -16.30 -21.69
CA ILE A 353 15.37 -17.66 -21.15
C ILE A 353 14.23 -18.60 -21.56
N PRO A 354 12.94 -18.33 -21.26
CA PRO A 354 11.81 -19.09 -21.76
C PRO A 354 11.43 -18.69 -23.20
N GLY A 355 11.86 -17.51 -23.68
CA GLY A 355 11.57 -17.02 -25.04
C GLY A 355 10.21 -16.35 -25.17
N PHE A 356 9.75 -15.69 -24.10
CA PHE A 356 8.50 -14.92 -24.08
C PHE A 356 8.72 -13.49 -24.55
N VAL A 357 7.81 -13.00 -25.38
CA VAL A 357 7.76 -11.60 -25.82
C VAL A 357 6.32 -11.12 -25.72
N VAL A 358 6.09 -10.02 -24.99
CA VAL A 358 4.79 -9.36 -24.86
C VAL A 358 4.90 -7.96 -25.45
N ASN A 359 4.04 -7.67 -26.43
CA ASN A 359 3.90 -6.34 -27.01
C ASN A 359 2.50 -5.80 -26.73
N GLY A 360 2.41 -4.52 -26.34
CA GLY A 360 1.15 -3.81 -26.14
C GLY A 360 0.98 -2.70 -27.17
N GLN A 361 -0.17 -2.64 -27.83
CA GLN A 361 -0.53 -1.54 -28.71
C GLN A 361 -1.45 -0.55 -28.00
N ILE A 362 -1.08 0.73 -28.07
CA ILE A 362 -1.92 1.83 -27.61
C ILE A 362 -3.04 2.09 -28.61
N ILE A 363 -4.25 2.27 -28.12
CA ILE A 363 -5.41 2.72 -28.89
C ILE A 363 -6.03 3.96 -28.24
N GLY A 364 -6.66 4.79 -29.07
CA GLY A 364 -7.32 6.02 -28.62
C GLY A 364 -8.78 5.79 -28.25
N ARG A 365 -9.30 6.61 -27.35
CA ARG A 365 -10.74 6.64 -27.06
C ARG A 365 -11.46 7.29 -28.25
N LYS A 366 -12.53 6.66 -28.75
CA LYS A 366 -13.34 7.18 -29.89
C LYS A 366 -14.00 8.55 -29.64
N LYS A 367 -14.04 9.02 -28.39
CA LYS A 367 -14.59 10.33 -28.02
C LYS A 367 -13.44 11.25 -27.61
N ILE A 368 -13.26 12.32 -28.37
CA ILE A 368 -12.32 13.40 -28.08
C ILE A 368 -12.88 14.20 -26.90
N ASP A 369 -12.03 14.45 -25.90
CA ASP A 369 -12.36 15.34 -24.79
C ASP A 369 -12.66 16.75 -25.33
N PRO A 370 -13.65 17.49 -24.78
CA PRO A 370 -13.85 18.91 -25.11
C PRO A 370 -12.58 19.78 -25.06
N HIS A 371 -11.56 19.38 -24.28
CA HIS A 371 -10.26 20.03 -24.15
C HIS A 371 -9.20 19.56 -25.17
N GLY A 372 -9.54 18.69 -26.12
CA GLY A 372 -8.68 18.30 -27.24
C GLY A 372 -7.65 17.21 -26.95
N LYS A 373 -7.55 16.69 -25.72
CA LYS A 373 -6.68 15.55 -25.37
C LYS A 373 -7.35 14.23 -25.79
N ILE A 374 -6.61 13.38 -26.50
CA ILE A 374 -7.05 12.02 -26.83
C ILE A 374 -6.54 11.10 -25.72
N ASN A 375 -7.48 10.52 -24.95
CA ASN A 375 -7.15 9.51 -23.95
C ASN A 375 -6.72 8.21 -24.63
N THR A 376 -5.67 7.59 -24.11
CA THR A 376 -4.98 6.44 -24.71
C THR A 376 -4.92 5.26 -23.76
N TYR A 377 -5.02 4.03 -24.27
CA TYR A 377 -5.00 2.82 -23.44
C TYR A 377 -4.41 1.66 -24.20
N PHE A 378 -3.84 0.68 -23.52
CA PHE A 378 -3.51 -0.59 -24.15
C PHE A 378 -4.79 -1.30 -24.59
N GLY A 379 -4.97 -1.43 -25.89
CA GLY A 379 -6.16 -2.03 -26.47
C GLY A 379 -5.95 -3.43 -27.02
N ARG A 380 -4.70 -3.75 -27.36
CA ARG A 380 -4.32 -5.00 -27.99
C ARG A 380 -2.98 -5.45 -27.44
N PHE A 381 -2.87 -6.74 -27.15
CA PHE A 381 -1.64 -7.37 -26.71
C PHE A 381 -1.28 -8.50 -27.68
N GLY A 382 -0.03 -8.54 -28.08
CA GLY A 382 0.57 -9.66 -28.81
C GLY A 382 1.53 -10.38 -27.88
N ILE A 383 1.24 -11.64 -27.56
CA ILE A 383 2.08 -12.50 -26.73
C ILE A 383 2.66 -13.59 -27.62
N ILE A 384 3.98 -13.76 -27.59
CA ILE A 384 4.68 -14.73 -28.42
C ILE A 384 5.54 -15.60 -27.51
N HIS A 385 5.41 -16.91 -27.67
CA HIS A 385 6.35 -17.87 -27.12
C HIS A 385 7.15 -18.46 -28.26
N GLN A 386 8.40 -18.02 -28.42
CA GLN A 386 9.21 -18.36 -29.59
C GLN A 386 9.52 -19.85 -29.70
N LYS A 387 9.84 -20.51 -28.57
CA LYS A 387 10.16 -21.95 -28.54
C LYS A 387 8.97 -22.84 -28.92
N LEU A 388 7.78 -22.51 -28.42
CA LEU A 388 6.54 -23.26 -28.70
C LEU A 388 5.88 -22.86 -30.04
N GLY A 389 6.37 -21.82 -30.72
CA GLY A 389 5.73 -21.31 -31.93
C GLY A 389 4.30 -20.80 -31.71
N VAL A 390 3.95 -20.43 -30.48
CA VAL A 390 2.61 -19.93 -30.11
C VAL A 390 2.60 -18.41 -30.21
N ARG A 391 1.57 -17.87 -30.86
CA ARG A 391 1.26 -16.43 -30.84
C ARG A 391 -0.17 -16.23 -30.38
N LEU A 392 -0.37 -15.38 -29.39
CA LEU A 392 -1.67 -14.98 -28.89
C LEU A 392 -1.88 -13.49 -29.17
N GLU A 393 -3.04 -13.15 -29.72
CA GLU A 393 -3.52 -11.78 -29.87
C GLU A 393 -4.74 -11.58 -28.96
N VAL A 394 -4.62 -10.69 -27.99
CA VAL A 394 -5.68 -10.37 -27.03
C VAL A 394 -6.14 -8.94 -27.26
N SER A 395 -7.45 -8.74 -27.39
CA SER A 395 -8.06 -7.42 -27.42
C SER A 395 -9.36 -7.43 -26.63
N THR A 396 -9.97 -6.26 -26.43
CA THR A 396 -11.30 -6.15 -25.83
C THR A 396 -12.41 -6.80 -26.66
N GLN A 397 -12.14 -7.18 -27.91
CA GLN A 397 -13.12 -7.74 -28.85
C GLN A 397 -12.94 -9.24 -29.08
N GLU A 398 -11.68 -9.70 -29.12
CA GLU A 398 -11.37 -11.10 -29.42
C GLU A 398 -10.04 -11.53 -28.79
N ILE A 399 -9.96 -12.84 -28.52
CA ILE A 399 -8.74 -13.55 -28.17
C ILE A 399 -8.47 -14.56 -29.30
N SER A 400 -7.33 -14.46 -29.96
CA SER A 400 -6.91 -15.37 -31.04
C SER A 400 -5.60 -16.04 -30.68
N VAL A 401 -5.59 -17.37 -30.67
CA VAL A 401 -4.38 -18.19 -30.53
C VAL A 401 -3.97 -18.72 -31.90
N PHE A 402 -2.71 -18.54 -32.25
CA PHE A 402 -2.05 -19.08 -33.43
C PHE A 402 -1.02 -20.10 -32.98
N HIS A 403 -1.14 -21.33 -33.47
CA HIS A 403 -0.20 -22.41 -33.21
C HIS A 403 -0.17 -23.34 -34.43
N GLU A 404 1.02 -23.70 -34.92
CA GLU A 404 1.21 -24.60 -36.07
C GLU A 404 0.38 -24.21 -37.33
N GLY A 405 0.27 -22.90 -37.62
CA GLY A 405 -0.48 -22.40 -38.77
C GLY A 405 -2.01 -22.45 -38.65
N LYS A 406 -2.55 -22.88 -37.50
CA LYS A 406 -3.98 -22.84 -37.20
C LYS A 406 -4.29 -21.66 -36.28
N GLN A 407 -5.39 -20.96 -36.56
CA GLN A 407 -5.94 -19.92 -35.71
C GLN A 407 -7.18 -20.46 -34.99
N VAL A 408 -7.22 -20.30 -33.67
CA VAL A 408 -8.37 -20.62 -32.83
C VAL A 408 -8.80 -19.34 -32.13
N LYS A 409 -10.09 -19.01 -32.19
CA LYS A 409 -10.67 -17.93 -31.40
C LYS A 409 -11.16 -18.47 -30.07
N LEU A 410 -10.84 -17.76 -28.99
CA LEU A 410 -11.25 -18.09 -27.64
C LEU A 410 -12.19 -17.02 -27.09
N LEU A 411 -13.15 -17.44 -26.29
CA LEU A 411 -13.90 -16.59 -25.39
C LEU A 411 -13.09 -16.36 -24.10
N TRP A 412 -13.40 -15.29 -23.38
CA TRP A 412 -12.77 -14.98 -22.09
C TRP A 412 -12.97 -16.08 -21.03
N SER A 413 -14.00 -16.90 -21.16
CA SER A 413 -14.29 -18.04 -20.29
C SER A 413 -13.58 -19.33 -20.69
N ASP A 414 -12.97 -19.38 -21.89
CA ASP A 414 -12.40 -20.61 -22.41
C ASP A 414 -11.03 -20.87 -21.76
N THR A 415 -10.75 -22.13 -21.48
CA THR A 415 -9.44 -22.58 -20.97
C THR A 415 -8.80 -23.51 -21.98
N THR A 416 -7.54 -23.27 -22.33
CA THR A 416 -6.74 -24.15 -23.19
C THR A 416 -5.34 -24.29 -22.61
N SER A 417 -4.66 -25.39 -22.93
CA SER A 417 -3.28 -25.63 -22.49
C SER A 417 -2.45 -26.15 -23.66
N ILE A 418 -1.22 -25.67 -23.76
CA ILE A 418 -0.23 -26.12 -24.74
C ILE A 418 0.97 -26.60 -23.94
N LYS A 419 1.46 -27.79 -24.27
CA LYS A 419 2.63 -28.38 -23.63
C LYS A 419 3.74 -28.51 -24.66
N GLU A 420 4.96 -28.31 -24.23
CA GLU A 420 6.14 -28.60 -25.02
C GLU A 420 6.19 -30.12 -25.25
N ASN A 421 6.15 -30.55 -26.51
CA ASN A 421 6.46 -31.94 -26.82
C ASN A 421 7.96 -32.13 -26.59
N LYS A 422 8.30 -33.01 -25.64
CA LYS A 422 9.69 -33.40 -25.36
C LYS A 422 10.33 -34.09 -26.56
#